data_AF-A0A9W7A6V6-F1
#
_entry.id   AF-A0A9W7A6V6-F1
#
_cell.length_a   1.000
_cell.length_b   1.000
_cell.length_c   1.000
_cell.angle_alpha   90.00
_cell.angle_beta   90.00
_cell.angle_gamma   90.00
#
_symmetry.space_group_name_H-M   'P 1'
#
loop_
_entity.id
_entity.type
_entity.pdbx_description
1 polymer ?
#
loop_
_entity_poly.entity_id
_entity_poly.type
_entity_poly.pdbx_seq_one_letter_code
_entity_poly.pdbx_strand_id
1 'polypeptide(L)'
;MMPTMNLSHVLFFLILFIATTAVDSFSVGHGHRRQFLKSFVDVATTSAVVTTVFPSVSFAADGKDDLLRQLKDGRKLLEPLNDKLQAEQWDSVRSVLKGPGLGELWNLGASKNTIGKLARVTDNMGLMELGDELQISLQMADQLTYDNAFVYFQPGSGKVDVKGPQNMVKKAITQLDEIIELAE
;
A
#
# COMPACT_ATOMS: atom_id res chain seq x y z
N MET A 1 29.65 -17.97 42.77
CA MET A 1 28.61 -18.14 43.82
C MET A 1 27.56 -17.07 43.58
N MET A 2 26.47 -17.43 42.91
CA MET A 2 25.34 -16.53 42.64
C MET A 2 24.30 -16.63 43.76
N PRO A 3 23.62 -15.54 44.15
CA PRO A 3 22.48 -15.62 45.06
C PRO A 3 21.20 -15.92 44.26
N THR A 4 20.48 -16.95 44.71
CA THR A 4 19.14 -17.31 44.28
C THR A 4 18.11 -16.44 45.01
N MET A 5 17.19 -15.79 44.29
CA MET A 5 15.99 -15.18 44.87
C MET A 5 14.80 -16.11 44.67
N ASN A 6 14.02 -16.24 45.73
CA ASN A 6 12.98 -17.23 45.94
C ASN A 6 11.65 -16.51 46.25
N LEU A 7 10.56 -17.26 46.09
CA LEU A 7 9.23 -17.08 46.70
C LEU A 7 8.29 -15.98 46.17
N SER A 8 7.45 -16.43 45.24
CA SER A 8 5.98 -16.48 45.34
C SER A 8 5.26 -15.85 46.55
N HIS A 9 4.22 -15.10 46.19
CA HIS A 9 2.89 -14.94 46.83
C HIS A 9 2.73 -14.05 48.07
N VAL A 10 2.12 -12.88 47.87
CA VAL A 10 1.10 -12.25 48.73
C VAL A 10 0.15 -11.49 47.77
N LEU A 11 -1.07 -11.98 47.51
CA LEU A 11 -2.35 -11.54 48.13
C LEU A 11 -2.63 -10.03 47.87
N PHE A 12 -3.82 -9.52 47.54
CA PHE A 12 -5.19 -10.00 47.58
C PHE A 12 -6.06 -8.86 46.99
N PHE A 13 -7.16 -9.21 46.32
CA PHE A 13 -8.43 -8.47 46.23
C PHE A 13 -8.46 -6.97 45.85
N LEU A 14 -9.07 -6.68 44.69
CA LEU A 14 -10.16 -5.70 44.66
C LEU A 14 -11.18 -6.06 43.56
N ILE A 15 -12.36 -6.50 43.99
CA ILE A 15 -13.59 -6.49 43.19
C ILE A 15 -14.34 -5.22 43.59
N LEU A 16 -14.93 -4.49 42.63
CA LEU A 16 -16.35 -4.09 42.60
C LEU A 16 -16.63 -2.65 42.09
N PHE A 17 -17.60 -2.59 41.16
CA PHE A 17 -18.63 -1.56 40.93
C PHE A 17 -18.43 -0.39 39.94
N ILE A 18 -18.99 -0.61 38.74
CA ILE A 18 -19.94 0.18 37.94
C ILE A 18 -20.14 1.66 38.31
N ALA A 19 -19.91 2.55 37.33
CA ALA A 19 -20.62 3.83 37.22
C ALA A 19 -20.94 4.18 35.74
N THR A 20 -22.20 4.59 35.58
CA THR A 20 -22.99 4.89 34.39
C THR A 20 -22.71 6.29 33.80
N THR A 21 -22.83 6.40 32.47
CA THR A 21 -23.12 7.58 31.61
C THR A 21 -22.29 8.86 31.67
N ALA A 22 -21.74 9.25 30.52
CA ALA A 22 -22.02 10.55 29.89
C ALA A 22 -21.64 10.49 28.41
N VAL A 23 -22.62 10.70 27.52
CA VAL A 23 -22.44 10.86 26.08
C VAL A 23 -22.47 12.36 25.81
N ASP A 24 -21.31 12.99 25.68
CA ASP A 24 -21.27 14.38 25.23
C ASP A 24 -21.29 14.42 23.70
N SER A 25 -22.44 14.88 23.20
CA SER A 25 -22.73 15.10 21.80
C SER A 25 -22.15 16.45 21.38
N PHE A 26 -21.04 16.44 20.65
CA PHE A 26 -20.57 17.62 19.91
C PHE A 26 -21.28 17.69 18.56
N SER A 27 -22.11 18.72 18.37
CA SER A 27 -22.84 19.00 17.14
C SER A 27 -22.41 20.36 16.58
N VAL A 28 -21.59 20.35 15.53
CA VAL A 28 -21.46 21.37 14.46
C VAL A 28 -20.80 20.64 13.28
N GLY A 29 -21.24 20.60 12.01
CA GLY A 29 -22.38 21.11 11.29
C GLY A 29 -22.18 20.77 9.79
N HIS A 30 -23.27 20.37 9.12
CA HIS A 30 -23.55 20.37 7.66
C HIS A 30 -22.56 19.64 6.73
N GLY A 31 -22.91 18.48 6.16
CA GLY A 31 -23.91 18.30 5.09
C GLY A 31 -23.11 17.96 3.81
N HIS A 32 -23.07 16.73 3.31
CA HIS A 32 -23.92 16.26 2.20
C HIS A 32 -23.73 14.74 1.95
N ARG A 33 -23.31 13.94 2.94
CA ARG A 33 -22.95 12.51 2.74
C ARG A 33 -23.89 11.47 3.38
N ARG A 34 -25.09 11.87 3.85
CA ARG A 34 -26.02 10.97 4.57
C ARG A 34 -27.46 11.05 4.06
N GLN A 35 -27.67 10.81 2.76
CA GLN A 35 -29.02 10.61 2.20
C GLN A 35 -29.25 9.22 1.59
N PHE A 36 -28.24 8.33 1.58
CA PHE A 36 -28.37 6.99 0.98
C PHE A 36 -28.75 5.87 1.98
N LEU A 37 -28.93 6.18 3.26
CA LEU A 37 -29.21 5.19 4.33
C LEU A 37 -30.46 5.55 5.15
N LYS A 38 -31.51 6.06 4.51
CA LYS A 38 -32.82 6.26 5.14
C LYS A 38 -33.92 5.66 4.27
N SER A 39 -33.97 4.34 4.24
CA SER A 39 -35.19 3.57 4.05
C SER A 39 -34.93 2.21 4.68
N PHE A 40 -35.96 1.65 5.33
CA PHE A 40 -35.95 0.40 6.12
C PHE A 40 -35.52 0.54 7.59
N VAL A 41 -36.34 1.28 8.35
CA VAL A 41 -36.64 0.89 9.74
C VAL A 41 -38.15 0.99 9.89
N ASP A 42 -38.83 -0.15 9.84
CA ASP A 42 -40.14 -0.29 10.46
C ASP A 42 -40.17 -1.60 11.24
N VAL A 43 -40.64 -1.50 12.47
CA VAL A 43 -40.53 -2.49 13.55
C VAL A 43 -41.75 -3.40 13.54
N ALA A 44 -41.54 -4.72 13.54
CA ALA A 44 -42.53 -5.65 14.11
C ALA A 44 -41.87 -6.97 14.53
N THR A 45 -42.05 -7.29 15.81
CA THR A 45 -41.66 -8.51 16.51
C THR A 45 -42.44 -9.73 16.03
N THR A 46 -41.74 -10.72 15.46
CA THR A 46 -42.12 -12.15 15.47
C THR A 46 -40.85 -12.99 15.29
N SER A 47 -40.61 -13.93 16.21
CA SER A 47 -39.50 -14.89 16.13
C SER A 47 -39.61 -15.74 14.87
N ALA A 48 -38.77 -15.43 13.88
CA ALA A 48 -38.34 -16.35 12.85
C ALA A 48 -36.81 -16.33 12.87
N VAL A 49 -36.18 -17.50 12.94
CA VAL A 49 -34.73 -17.64 12.74
C VAL A 49 -34.46 -17.28 11.28
N VAL A 50 -34.27 -16.00 11.03
CA VAL A 50 -33.77 -15.48 9.75
C VAL A 50 -32.30 -15.81 9.77
N THR A 51 -31.94 -16.91 9.12
CA THR A 51 -30.57 -17.14 8.66
C THR A 51 -30.23 -15.97 7.76
N THR A 52 -29.62 -14.93 8.34
CA THR A 52 -29.08 -13.80 7.59
C THR A 52 -27.96 -14.35 6.73
N VAL A 53 -28.28 -14.69 5.50
CA VAL A 53 -27.31 -14.89 4.43
C VAL A 53 -26.73 -13.50 4.18
N PHE A 54 -25.68 -13.17 4.93
CA PHE A 54 -24.85 -12.03 4.59
C PHE A 54 -24.35 -12.30 3.16
N PRO A 55 -24.54 -11.37 2.21
CA PRO A 55 -23.83 -11.47 0.95
C PRO A 55 -22.35 -11.43 1.29
N SER A 56 -21.69 -12.57 1.18
CA SER A 56 -20.25 -12.63 1.13
C SER A 56 -19.85 -11.77 -0.05
N VAL A 57 -19.27 -10.60 0.26
CA VAL A 57 -18.56 -9.80 -0.73
C VAL A 57 -17.42 -10.69 -1.18
N SER A 58 -17.63 -11.41 -2.28
CA SER A 58 -16.62 -12.25 -2.90
C SER A 58 -15.57 -11.28 -3.43
N PHE A 59 -14.50 -11.08 -2.67
CA PHE A 59 -13.27 -10.54 -3.22
C PHE A 59 -12.81 -11.58 -4.23
N ALA A 60 -13.09 -11.34 -5.51
CA ALA A 60 -12.54 -12.16 -6.58
C ALA A 60 -11.03 -12.22 -6.35
N ALA A 61 -10.49 -13.44 -6.22
CA ALA A 61 -9.06 -13.62 -6.29
C ALA A 61 -8.62 -13.08 -7.65
N ASP A 62 -7.75 -12.07 -7.65
CA ASP A 62 -7.20 -11.50 -8.89
C ASP A 62 -6.61 -12.67 -9.71
N GLY A 63 -7.19 -12.94 -10.89
CA GLY A 63 -6.69 -13.97 -11.78
C GLY A 63 -5.33 -13.59 -12.36
N LYS A 64 -4.56 -14.58 -12.85
CA LYS A 64 -3.26 -14.37 -13.51
C LYS A 64 -3.33 -13.23 -14.54
N ASP A 65 -4.34 -13.25 -15.40
CA ASP A 65 -4.50 -12.28 -16.50
C ASP A 65 -4.80 -10.85 -15.99
N ASP A 66 -5.55 -10.72 -14.89
CA ASP A 66 -5.81 -9.43 -14.27
C ASP A 66 -4.55 -8.83 -13.64
N LEU A 67 -3.74 -9.67 -13.00
CA LEU A 67 -2.45 -9.26 -12.42
C LEU A 67 -1.47 -8.85 -13.53
N LEU A 68 -1.38 -9.62 -14.62
CA LEU A 68 -0.57 -9.26 -15.79
C LEU A 68 -1.02 -7.94 -16.42
N ARG A 69 -2.34 -7.72 -16.55
CA ARG A 69 -2.89 -6.46 -17.04
C ARG A 69 -2.48 -5.29 -16.14
N GLN A 70 -2.58 -5.44 -14.82
CA GLN A 70 -2.14 -4.42 -13.85
C GLN A 70 -0.65 -4.09 -14.00
N LEU A 71 0.21 -5.09 -14.20
CA LEU A 71 1.65 -4.87 -14.43
C LEU A 71 1.92 -4.13 -15.74
N LYS A 72 1.23 -4.50 -16.82
CA LYS A 72 1.33 -3.80 -18.13
C LYS A 72 0.86 -2.35 -18.03
N ASP A 73 -0.20 -2.08 -17.26
CA ASP A 73 -0.66 -0.72 -17.02
C ASP A 73 0.33 0.07 -16.16
N GLY A 74 0.91 -0.58 -15.14
CA GLY A 74 2.01 -0.01 -14.33
C GLY A 74 3.23 0.36 -15.18
N ARG A 75 3.64 -0.51 -16.12
CA ARG A 75 4.75 -0.24 -17.04
C ARG A 75 4.54 1.06 -17.81
N LYS A 76 3.35 1.27 -18.36
CA LYS A 76 3.03 2.47 -19.17
C LYS A 76 3.18 3.76 -18.35
N LEU A 77 2.98 3.70 -17.03
CA LEU A 77 3.16 4.85 -16.15
C LEU A 77 4.62 5.30 -16.02
N LEU A 78 5.59 4.42 -16.29
CA LEU A 78 7.02 4.73 -16.24
C LEU A 78 7.52 5.48 -17.49
N GLU A 79 6.85 5.32 -18.64
CA GLU A 79 7.25 5.91 -19.92
C GLU A 79 7.42 7.45 -19.87
N PRO A 80 6.46 8.24 -19.35
CA PRO A 80 6.61 9.70 -19.33
C PRO A 80 7.56 10.21 -18.24
N LEU A 81 8.06 9.36 -17.33
CA LEU A 81 8.83 9.84 -16.18
C LEU A 81 10.19 10.43 -16.57
N ASN A 82 10.84 9.89 -17.60
CA ASN A 82 12.12 10.43 -18.05
C ASN A 82 12.01 11.87 -18.55
N ASP A 83 10.94 12.20 -19.27
CA ASP A 83 10.66 13.55 -19.77
C ASP A 83 10.30 14.49 -18.61
N LYS A 84 9.52 14.00 -17.63
CA LYS A 84 9.19 14.76 -16.43
C LYS A 84 10.40 15.06 -15.56
N LEU A 85 11.32 14.10 -15.43
CA LEU A 85 12.61 14.30 -14.75
C LEU A 85 13.46 15.33 -15.49
N GLN A 86 13.46 15.29 -16.83
CA GLN A 86 14.19 16.26 -17.65
C GLN A 86 13.61 17.68 -17.53
N ALA A 87 12.30 17.79 -17.35
CA ALA A 87 11.57 19.03 -17.13
C ALA A 87 11.54 19.47 -15.65
N GLU A 88 12.32 18.81 -14.78
CA GLU A 88 12.44 19.13 -13.35
C GLU A 88 11.10 19.07 -12.57
N GLN A 89 10.16 18.25 -13.05
CA GLN A 89 8.83 18.06 -12.43
C GLN A 89 8.88 17.04 -11.28
N TRP A 90 9.71 17.28 -10.28
CA TRP A 90 10.03 16.31 -9.21
C TRP A 90 8.79 15.78 -8.48
N ASP A 91 7.91 16.67 -8.02
CA ASP A 91 6.69 16.28 -7.31
C ASP A 91 5.74 15.46 -8.19
N SER A 92 5.66 15.79 -9.49
CA SER A 92 4.86 15.00 -10.44
C SER A 92 5.42 13.60 -10.60
N VAL A 93 6.75 13.44 -10.67
CA VAL A 93 7.40 12.13 -10.78
C VAL A 93 7.13 11.30 -9.53
N ARG A 94 7.33 11.87 -8.34
CA ARG A 94 7.09 11.17 -7.07
C ARG A 94 5.62 10.79 -6.88
N SER A 95 4.70 11.65 -7.31
CA SER A 95 3.26 11.38 -7.28
C SER A 95 2.90 10.16 -8.14
N VAL A 96 3.55 9.99 -9.29
CA VAL A 96 3.35 8.80 -10.15
C VAL A 96 3.99 7.57 -9.53
N LEU A 97 5.23 7.66 -9.05
CA LEU A 97 5.96 6.52 -8.44
C LEU A 97 5.26 5.95 -7.20
N LYS A 98 4.63 6.80 -6.39
CA LYS A 98 3.89 6.42 -5.17
C LYS A 98 2.39 6.23 -5.39
N GLY A 99 1.91 6.58 -6.58
CA GLY A 99 0.51 6.53 -6.94
C GLY A 99 0.01 5.10 -7.20
N PRO A 100 -1.29 4.93 -7.53
CA PRO A 100 -1.85 3.64 -7.92
C PRO A 100 -1.11 3.00 -9.09
N GLY A 101 -1.02 1.67 -9.10
CA GLY A 101 -0.28 0.89 -10.09
C GLY A 101 1.20 0.70 -9.73
N LEU A 102 1.97 1.79 -9.58
CA LEU A 102 3.40 1.69 -9.23
C LEU A 102 3.66 1.59 -7.74
N GLY A 103 2.95 2.36 -6.92
CA GLY A 103 3.10 2.33 -5.46
C GLY A 103 2.74 0.97 -4.86
N GLU A 104 1.85 0.21 -5.49
CA GLU A 104 1.51 -1.15 -5.10
C GLU A 104 2.69 -2.12 -5.21
N LEU A 105 3.61 -1.85 -6.14
CA LEU A 105 4.77 -2.71 -6.39
C LEU A 105 5.84 -2.58 -5.32
N TRP A 106 5.95 -1.43 -4.62
CA TRP A 106 7.07 -1.17 -3.70
C TRP A 106 6.73 -0.41 -2.41
N ASN A 107 5.73 0.47 -2.42
CA ASN A 107 5.46 1.41 -1.32
C ASN A 107 4.30 0.97 -0.41
N LEU A 108 3.31 0.25 -0.93
CA LEU A 108 2.08 -0.11 -0.20
C LEU A 108 2.14 -1.45 0.54
N GLY A 109 3.32 -2.07 0.58
CA GLY A 109 3.60 -3.30 1.31
C GLY A 109 3.22 -4.59 0.58
N ALA A 110 3.70 -5.72 1.11
CA ALA A 110 3.65 -7.03 0.46
C ALA A 110 2.23 -7.54 0.14
N SER A 111 1.20 -7.10 0.88
CA SER A 111 -0.19 -7.55 0.65
C SER A 111 -0.83 -6.93 -0.59
N LYS A 112 -0.32 -5.77 -1.04
CA LYS A 112 -0.79 -5.06 -2.24
C LYS A 112 0.09 -5.32 -3.46
N ASN A 113 1.27 -5.92 -3.26
CA ASN A 113 2.22 -6.20 -4.32
C ASN A 113 1.67 -7.20 -5.34
N THR A 114 1.40 -6.69 -6.55
CA THR A 114 0.88 -7.44 -7.70
C THR A 114 1.81 -8.55 -8.15
N ILE A 115 3.13 -8.36 -8.06
CA ILE A 115 4.15 -9.36 -8.43
C ILE A 115 4.17 -10.49 -7.41
N GLY A 116 4.10 -10.17 -6.12
CA GLY A 116 4.00 -11.17 -5.06
C GLY A 116 2.73 -12.00 -5.15
N LYS A 117 1.60 -11.40 -5.55
CA LYS A 117 0.36 -12.15 -5.86
C LYS A 117 0.55 -13.04 -7.09
N LEU A 118 1.13 -12.51 -8.16
CA LEU A 118 1.35 -13.24 -9.41
C LEU A 118 2.26 -14.45 -9.20
N ALA A 119 3.38 -14.27 -8.50
CA ALA A 119 4.31 -15.33 -8.15
C ALA A 119 3.66 -16.49 -7.40
N ARG A 120 2.72 -16.20 -6.48
CA ARG A 120 1.95 -17.22 -5.76
C ARG A 120 0.95 -17.96 -6.64
N VAL A 121 0.36 -17.27 -7.61
CA VAL A 121 -0.60 -17.87 -8.55
C VAL A 121 0.11 -18.76 -9.57
N THR A 122 1.31 -18.37 -9.99
CA THR A 122 2.11 -19.11 -10.99
C THR A 122 3.12 -20.09 -10.38
N ASP A 123 3.26 -20.11 -9.05
CA ASP A 123 4.29 -20.84 -8.30
C ASP A 123 5.73 -20.60 -8.85
N ASN A 124 6.00 -19.35 -9.25
CA ASN A 124 7.27 -18.97 -9.88
C ASN A 124 8.09 -18.07 -8.96
N MET A 125 9.07 -18.65 -8.27
CA MET A 125 9.98 -17.95 -7.36
C MET A 125 10.85 -16.90 -8.06
N GLY A 126 11.14 -17.07 -9.36
CA GLY A 126 11.90 -16.08 -10.13
C GLY A 126 11.18 -14.73 -10.24
N LEU A 127 9.85 -14.73 -10.23
CA LEU A 127 9.07 -13.48 -10.20
C LEU A 127 9.23 -12.73 -8.88
N MET A 128 9.42 -13.42 -7.74
CA MET A 128 9.68 -12.75 -6.47
C MET A 128 11.05 -12.07 -6.45
N GLU A 129 12.08 -12.75 -6.96
CA GLU A 129 13.44 -12.19 -7.02
C GLU A 129 13.48 -10.93 -7.90
N LEU A 130 12.97 -11.02 -9.13
CA LEU A 130 12.85 -9.85 -10.02
C LEU A 130 11.97 -8.75 -9.40
N GLY A 131 10.92 -9.13 -8.68
CA GLY A 131 10.05 -8.21 -7.97
C GLY A 131 10.76 -7.43 -6.85
N ASP A 132 11.69 -8.06 -6.13
CA ASP A 132 12.48 -7.40 -5.11
C ASP A 132 13.52 -6.46 -5.73
N GLU A 133 14.14 -6.85 -6.84
CA GLU A 133 15.04 -5.94 -7.56
C GLU A 133 14.32 -4.74 -8.17
N LEU A 134 13.10 -4.94 -8.70
CA LEU A 134 12.26 -3.86 -9.21
C LEU A 134 11.90 -2.87 -8.10
N GLN A 135 11.56 -3.37 -6.92
CA GLN A 135 11.25 -2.55 -5.74
C GLN A 135 12.42 -1.62 -5.40
N ILE A 136 13.65 -2.15 -5.41
CA ILE A 136 14.86 -1.37 -5.16
C ILE A 136 15.00 -0.27 -6.24
N SER A 137 14.84 -0.60 -7.52
CA SER A 137 14.95 0.38 -8.60
C SER A 137 13.92 1.51 -8.46
N LEU A 138 12.66 1.19 -8.15
CA LEU A 138 11.58 2.18 -7.95
C LEU A 138 11.81 3.05 -6.71
N GLN A 139 12.25 2.44 -5.61
CA GLN A 139 12.58 3.16 -4.39
C GLN A 139 13.77 4.12 -4.60
N MET A 140 14.81 3.66 -5.31
CA MET A 140 15.97 4.49 -5.64
C MET A 140 15.59 5.62 -6.59
N ALA A 141 14.69 5.39 -7.56
CA ALA A 141 14.16 6.45 -8.40
C ALA A 141 13.45 7.53 -7.58
N ASP A 142 12.60 7.16 -6.61
CA ASP A 142 11.94 8.14 -5.72
C ASP A 142 12.95 8.88 -4.83
N GLN A 143 13.92 8.17 -4.26
CA GLN A 143 14.92 8.78 -3.38
C GLN A 143 15.76 9.81 -4.12
N LEU A 144 16.30 9.46 -5.29
CA LEU A 144 17.11 10.38 -6.09
C LEU A 144 16.28 11.58 -6.61
N THR A 145 15.00 11.36 -6.93
CA THR A 145 14.07 12.43 -7.29
C THR A 145 13.80 13.36 -6.11
N TYR A 146 13.65 12.80 -4.90
CA TYR A 146 13.50 13.57 -3.67
C TYR A 146 14.74 14.41 -3.37
N ASP A 147 15.92 13.83 -3.54
CA ASP A 147 17.17 14.55 -3.27
C ASP A 147 17.32 15.77 -4.19
N ASN A 148 16.91 15.66 -5.46
CA ASN A 148 16.87 16.80 -6.38
C ASN A 148 15.90 17.91 -5.97
N ALA A 149 14.79 17.55 -5.33
CA ALA A 149 13.75 18.51 -4.94
C ALA A 149 14.05 19.18 -3.59
N PHE A 150 14.67 18.48 -2.65
CA PHE A 150 14.72 18.90 -1.24
C PHE A 150 16.13 19.01 -0.63
N VAL A 151 17.17 18.50 -1.29
CA VAL A 151 18.54 18.61 -0.79
C VAL A 151 19.21 19.84 -1.38
N TYR A 152 19.28 20.92 -0.59
CA TYR A 152 19.87 22.21 -0.96
C TYR A 152 21.34 22.15 -1.38
N PHE A 153 22.07 21.12 -0.95
CA PHE A 153 23.47 20.89 -1.30
C PHE A 153 23.69 19.45 -1.73
N GLN A 154 23.74 19.23 -3.04
CA GLN A 154 24.07 17.94 -3.61
C GLN A 154 25.58 17.69 -3.51
N PRO A 155 26.03 16.53 -2.96
CA PRO A 155 27.46 16.21 -2.92
C PRO A 155 28.03 16.14 -4.35
N GLY A 156 29.12 16.86 -4.63
CA GLY A 156 29.74 16.95 -5.96
C GLY A 156 29.66 18.35 -6.55
N SER A 157 29.20 18.47 -7.80
CA SER A 157 29.23 19.75 -8.56
C SER A 157 28.18 20.80 -8.14
N GLY A 158 27.32 20.47 -7.16
CA GLY A 158 26.20 21.30 -6.74
C GLY A 158 25.05 21.39 -7.77
N LYS A 159 25.10 20.59 -8.84
CA LYS A 159 24.05 20.53 -9.87
C LYS A 159 23.06 19.41 -9.59
N VAL A 160 21.81 19.63 -9.96
CA VAL A 160 20.74 18.63 -9.97
C VAL A 160 21.18 17.39 -10.75
N ASP A 161 21.04 16.20 -10.16
CA ASP A 161 21.31 14.94 -10.84
C ASP A 161 20.05 14.39 -11.51
N VAL A 162 19.85 14.74 -12.77
CA VAL A 162 18.74 14.20 -13.56
C VAL A 162 18.99 12.75 -13.99
N LYS A 163 20.27 12.36 -14.15
CA LYS A 163 20.63 11.06 -14.76
C LYS A 163 20.44 9.90 -13.79
N GLY A 164 20.74 10.10 -12.51
CA GLY A 164 20.51 9.11 -11.45
C GLY A 164 19.09 8.53 -11.47
N PRO A 165 18.04 9.34 -11.26
CA PRO A 165 16.66 8.86 -11.25
C PRO A 165 16.23 8.33 -12.63
N GLN A 166 16.67 8.93 -13.75
CA GLN A 166 16.37 8.41 -15.09
C GLN A 166 16.93 7.01 -15.32
N ASN A 167 18.15 6.74 -14.86
CA ASN A 167 18.75 5.41 -14.98
C ASN A 167 17.98 4.38 -14.16
N MET A 168 17.51 4.75 -12.96
CA MET A 168 16.69 3.86 -12.13
C MET A 168 15.31 3.60 -12.74
N VAL A 169 14.67 4.61 -13.35
CA VAL A 169 13.41 4.43 -14.09
C VAL A 169 13.61 3.48 -15.28
N LYS A 170 14.68 3.66 -16.07
CA LYS A 170 14.99 2.76 -17.20
C LYS A 170 15.20 1.33 -16.73
N LYS A 171 15.95 1.14 -15.64
CA LYS A 171 16.16 -0.17 -15.03
C LYS A 171 14.84 -0.81 -14.58
N ALA A 172 13.97 -0.02 -13.94
CA ALA A 172 12.64 -0.48 -13.53
C ALA A 172 11.77 -0.89 -14.72
N ILE A 173 11.84 -0.17 -15.86
CA ILE A 173 11.14 -0.56 -17.10
C ILE A 173 11.64 -1.92 -17.58
N THR A 174 12.96 -2.12 -17.66
CA THR A 174 13.55 -3.40 -18.10
C THR A 174 13.14 -4.55 -17.19
N GLN A 175 13.25 -4.38 -15.86
CA GLN A 175 12.87 -5.41 -14.91
C GLN A 175 11.37 -5.74 -14.97
N LEU A 176 10.53 -4.73 -15.19
CA LEU A 176 9.08 -4.95 -15.33
C LEU A 176 8.74 -5.65 -16.64
N ASP A 177 9.45 -5.35 -17.73
CA ASP A 177 9.33 -6.09 -19.00
C ASP A 177 9.74 -7.56 -18.83
N GLU A 178 10.84 -7.84 -18.13
CA GLU A 178 11.28 -9.21 -17.82
C GLU A 178 10.27 -9.97 -16.94
N ILE A 179 9.69 -9.32 -15.94
CA ILE A 179 8.62 -9.90 -15.10
C ILE A 179 7.39 -10.24 -15.94
N ILE A 180 6.99 -9.35 -16.85
CA ILE A 180 5.84 -9.58 -17.72
C ILE A 180 6.12 -10.76 -18.66
N GLU A 181 7.30 -10.81 -19.29
CA GLU A 181 7.70 -11.89 -20.19
C GLU A 181 7.77 -13.24 -19.46
N LEU A 182 8.35 -13.29 -18.26
CA LEU A 182 8.45 -14.52 -17.46
C LEU A 182 7.09 -15.04 -16.99
N ALA A 183 6.11 -14.15 -16.85
CA ALA A 183 4.78 -14.49 -16.38
C ALA A 183 3.78 -14.81 -17.50
N GLU A 184 4.08 -14.51 -18.76
CA GLU A 184 3.24 -14.89 -19.91
C GLU A 184 3.27 -16.41 -20.14
#